data_AF-A0AA39WJ24-F1
#
_entry.id   AF-A0AA39WJ24-F1
#
_cell.length_a   1.000
_cell.length_b   1.000
_cell.length_c   1.000
_cell.angle_alpha   90.00
_cell.angle_beta   90.00
_cell.angle_gamma   90.00
#
_symmetry.space_group_name_H-M   'P 1'
#
loop_
_entity.id
_entity.type
_entity.pdbx_description
1 polymer ?
#
loop_
_entity_poly.entity_id
_entity_poly.type
_entity_poly.pdbx_seq_one_letter_code
_entity_poly.pdbx_strand_id
1 'polypeptide(L)'
;IGLSGRSLVVDAEPLRPSSFSPFGDVVENPQPQLHPSSAASTLAKPYNIPFNPIAANQGTAIKYQHVTPLVDLYAQARSRRPSIAVTNMFICASRKLLTSRKDDRVYPVTVLERHPFTTQTFIPLSGTTYRYLVIVAPTLPPSSKDKHLPVPTIPTTNPHARNHKLPGRGLPDSTRLKAFIATTDQAVTYGAGTWHAPMAVLGEEGTKVDFVVVQFANGVGVEDCQEVFLEGEGEVLVRV
;
A
#
# COMPACT_ATOMS: atom_id res chain seq x y z
N ILE A 1 -10.75 -18.94 6.20
CA ILE A 1 -11.04 -20.31 5.68
C ILE A 1 -9.70 -20.99 5.79
N GLY A 2 -9.52 -21.81 6.82
CA GLY A 2 -8.18 -22.20 7.26
C GLY A 2 -7.44 -23.02 6.22
N LEU A 3 -6.15 -22.72 6.03
CA LEU A 3 -5.24 -23.67 5.39
C LEU A 3 -5.19 -24.87 6.34
N SER A 4 -5.65 -26.02 5.88
CA SER A 4 -5.71 -27.26 6.64
C SER A 4 -4.29 -27.79 6.93
N GLY A 5 -3.59 -27.17 7.88
CA GLY A 5 -2.24 -27.55 8.32
C GLY A 5 -1.13 -27.46 7.25
N ARG A 6 -1.38 -26.80 6.12
CA ARG A 6 -0.40 -26.62 5.04
C ARG A 6 0.11 -25.18 5.03
N SER A 7 1.43 -25.00 4.96
CA SER A 7 2.03 -23.69 4.75
C SER A 7 1.77 -23.20 3.33
N LEU A 8 1.30 -21.96 3.17
CA LEU A 8 1.19 -21.26 1.90
C LEU A 8 2.48 -20.48 1.68
N VAL A 9 3.16 -20.70 0.56
CA VAL A 9 4.34 -19.92 0.16
C VAL A 9 3.95 -19.05 -1.03
N VAL A 10 4.13 -17.75 -0.91
CA VAL A 10 3.88 -16.74 -1.95
C VAL A 10 5.21 -16.17 -2.40
N ASP A 11 5.44 -16.14 -3.72
CA ASP A 11 6.61 -15.50 -4.30
C ASP A 11 6.42 -13.99 -4.37
N ALA A 12 7.38 -13.23 -3.86
CA ALA A 12 7.40 -11.80 -4.02
C ALA A 12 7.88 -11.42 -5.43
N GLU A 13 7.09 -10.62 -6.16
CA GLU A 13 7.46 -10.12 -7.48
C GLU A 13 7.91 -8.65 -7.42
N PRO A 14 8.64 -8.11 -8.40
CA PRO A 14 8.95 -6.67 -8.42
C PRO A 14 7.66 -5.83 -8.41
N LEU A 15 7.61 -4.80 -7.56
CA LEU A 15 6.46 -3.91 -7.49
C LEU A 15 6.29 -3.14 -8.80
N ARG A 16 5.09 -3.22 -9.40
CA ARG A 16 4.73 -2.50 -10.61
C ARG A 16 3.35 -1.85 -10.45
N PRO A 17 3.12 -0.64 -11.01
CA PRO A 17 1.80 0.00 -10.96
C PRO A 17 0.66 -0.90 -11.45
N SER A 18 0.87 -1.64 -12.55
CA SER A 18 -0.17 -2.49 -13.15
C SER A 18 -0.57 -3.67 -12.25
N SER A 19 0.39 -4.37 -11.65
CA SER A 19 0.12 -5.52 -10.78
C SER A 19 -0.44 -5.12 -9.40
N PHE A 20 -0.12 -3.90 -8.95
CA PHE A 20 -0.59 -3.36 -7.66
C PHE A 20 -1.93 -2.60 -7.74
N SER A 21 -2.34 -2.15 -8.93
CA SER A 21 -3.57 -1.35 -9.14
C SER A 21 -4.87 -1.88 -8.51
N PRO A 22 -5.10 -3.19 -8.28
CA PRO A 22 -6.29 -3.63 -7.56
C PRO A 22 -6.31 -3.27 -6.07
N PHE A 23 -5.16 -2.89 -5.49
CA PHE A 23 -4.97 -2.69 -4.06
C PHE A 23 -4.67 -1.23 -3.70
N GLY A 24 -4.21 -0.44 -4.68
CA GLY A 24 -3.80 0.94 -4.47
C GLY A 24 -2.92 1.46 -5.61
N ASP A 25 -2.09 2.46 -5.32
CA ASP A 25 -1.20 3.09 -6.29
C ASP A 25 0.27 2.92 -5.91
N VAL A 26 1.12 2.80 -6.93
CA VAL A 26 2.56 2.98 -6.82
C VAL A 26 2.90 4.40 -7.28
N VAL A 27 3.61 5.15 -6.45
CA VAL A 27 4.05 6.51 -6.73
C VAL A 27 5.55 6.49 -6.98
N GLU A 28 5.93 6.71 -8.24
CA GLU A 28 7.31 6.72 -8.73
C GLU A 28 7.42 7.72 -9.89
N ASN A 29 8.64 8.02 -10.35
CA ASN A 29 8.83 8.88 -11.52
C ASN A 29 8.28 8.17 -12.78
N PRO A 30 7.21 8.68 -13.44
CA PRO A 30 6.60 8.02 -14.59
C PRO A 30 7.46 8.04 -15.86
N GLN A 31 8.45 8.95 -15.94
CA GLN A 31 9.39 9.06 -17.06
C GLN A 31 10.81 9.35 -16.55
N PRO A 32 11.52 8.36 -15.97
CA PRO A 32 12.86 8.58 -15.40
C PRO A 32 13.90 9.11 -16.38
N GLN A 33 13.69 8.87 -17.68
CA GLN A 33 14.59 9.31 -18.75
C GLN A 33 14.29 10.73 -19.25
N LEU A 34 13.15 11.32 -18.87
CA LEU A 34 12.79 12.67 -19.29
C LEU A 34 13.43 13.70 -18.37
N HIS A 35 14.49 14.34 -18.85
CA HIS A 35 15.12 15.45 -18.13
C HIS A 35 14.24 16.71 -18.16
N PRO A 36 14.10 17.46 -17.05
CA PRO A 36 13.23 18.65 -16.99
C PRO A 36 13.52 19.72 -18.05
N SER A 37 14.79 19.96 -18.39
CA SER A 37 15.17 20.95 -19.42
C SER A 37 14.61 20.64 -20.82
N SER A 38 14.24 19.38 -21.06
CA SER A 38 13.67 18.89 -22.33
C SER A 38 12.18 18.60 -22.22
N ALA A 39 11.56 18.90 -21.07
CA ALA A 39 10.16 18.58 -20.82
C ALA A 39 9.23 19.42 -21.70
N ALA A 40 9.42 20.73 -21.78
CA ALA A 40 8.50 21.61 -22.53
C ALA A 40 8.34 21.20 -24.00
N SER A 41 9.43 20.84 -24.68
CA SER A 41 9.40 20.38 -26.06
C SER A 41 8.82 18.97 -26.21
N THR A 42 9.07 18.09 -25.25
CA THR A 42 8.53 16.71 -25.24
C THR A 42 7.02 16.69 -24.97
N LEU A 43 6.57 17.49 -24.00
CA LEU A 43 5.17 17.57 -23.56
C LEU A 43 4.27 18.30 -24.56
N ALA A 44 4.83 19.09 -25.47
CA ALA A 44 4.09 19.73 -26.57
C ALA A 44 3.70 18.74 -27.68
N LYS A 45 4.24 17.52 -27.69
CA LYS A 45 3.88 16.47 -28.65
C LYS A 45 2.62 15.73 -28.16
N PRO A 46 1.77 15.21 -29.06
CA PRO A 46 0.50 14.56 -28.71
C PRO A 46 0.69 13.14 -28.14
N TYR A 47 1.51 13.00 -27.09
CA TYR A 47 1.68 11.75 -26.36
C TYR A 47 0.76 11.71 -25.15
N ASN A 48 0.16 10.54 -24.90
CA ASN A 48 -0.62 10.30 -23.68
C ASN A 48 0.33 9.96 -22.53
N ILE A 49 0.91 11.00 -21.90
CA ILE A 49 1.82 10.83 -20.76
C ILE A 49 1.00 10.76 -19.45
N PRO A 50 1.23 9.79 -18.56
CA PRO A 50 0.49 9.67 -17.32
C PRO A 50 0.55 10.94 -16.45
N PHE A 51 -0.53 11.21 -15.72
CA PHE A 51 -0.63 12.28 -14.72
C PHE A 51 -0.53 13.71 -15.26
N ASN A 52 -0.86 13.94 -16.55
CA ASN A 52 -0.96 15.26 -17.17
C ASN A 52 0.19 16.20 -16.77
N PRO A 53 1.46 15.81 -17.03
CA PRO A 53 2.61 16.54 -16.53
C PRO A 53 2.66 17.95 -17.11
N ILE A 54 3.16 18.89 -16.31
CA ILE A 54 3.46 20.25 -16.77
C ILE A 54 4.93 20.59 -16.51
N ALA A 55 5.54 21.34 -17.41
CA ALA A 55 6.79 22.01 -17.12
C ALA A 55 6.55 23.05 -16.02
N ALA A 56 7.40 23.04 -14.99
CA ALA A 56 7.30 23.90 -13.83
C ALA A 56 8.65 24.58 -13.57
N ASN A 57 8.67 25.53 -12.62
CA ASN A 57 9.88 26.23 -12.17
C ASN A 57 10.71 26.77 -13.35
N GLN A 58 10.07 27.53 -14.24
CA GLN A 58 10.71 28.13 -15.41
C GLN A 58 11.44 27.10 -16.31
N GLY A 59 10.93 25.86 -16.39
CA GLY A 59 11.48 24.80 -17.23
C GLY A 59 12.53 23.92 -16.54
N THR A 60 12.77 24.10 -15.24
CA THR A 60 13.74 23.30 -14.46
C THR A 60 13.11 22.13 -13.71
N ALA A 61 11.78 22.01 -13.72
CA ALA A 61 11.07 20.92 -13.07
C ALA A 61 9.95 20.35 -13.94
N ILE A 62 9.56 19.11 -13.67
CA ILE A 62 8.37 18.47 -14.20
C ILE A 62 7.43 18.21 -13.02
N LYS A 63 6.19 18.68 -13.11
CA LYS A 63 5.14 18.39 -12.13
C LYS A 63 4.17 17.38 -12.71
N TYR A 64 4.20 16.15 -12.20
CA TYR A 64 3.15 15.16 -12.42
C TYR A 64 2.00 15.43 -11.46
N GLN A 65 0.78 15.46 -11.99
CA GLN A 65 -0.40 15.91 -11.24
C GLN A 65 -1.15 14.73 -10.62
N HIS A 66 -1.52 14.86 -9.34
CA HIS A 66 -2.40 13.90 -8.66
C HIS A 66 -1.92 12.44 -8.74
N VAL A 67 -0.62 12.21 -8.51
CA VAL A 67 0.06 10.90 -8.66
C VAL A 67 -0.53 9.78 -7.78
N THR A 68 -1.23 10.13 -6.71
CA THR A 68 -2.10 9.22 -5.92
C THR A 68 -3.19 10.05 -5.22
N PRO A 69 -4.39 9.50 -4.97
CA PRO A 69 -5.42 10.20 -4.22
C PRO A 69 -5.25 10.04 -2.71
N LEU A 70 -5.58 11.10 -1.98
CA LEU A 70 -5.77 11.05 -0.53
C LEU A 70 -7.27 10.96 -0.25
N VAL A 71 -7.70 9.85 0.34
CA VAL A 71 -9.12 9.55 0.58
C VAL A 71 -9.43 9.70 2.07
N ASP A 72 -10.50 10.43 2.36
CA ASP A 72 -11.08 10.57 3.69
C ASP A 72 -12.58 10.21 3.63
N LEU A 73 -12.96 9.15 4.34
CA LEU A 73 -14.33 8.65 4.43
C LEU A 73 -14.84 8.67 5.88
N TYR A 74 -14.13 9.29 6.83
CA TYR A 74 -14.49 9.27 8.25
C TYR A 74 -15.81 9.97 8.55
N ALA A 75 -16.34 10.80 7.65
CA ALA A 75 -17.70 11.32 7.72
C ALA A 75 -18.78 10.21 7.78
N GLN A 76 -18.45 8.99 7.30
CA GLN A 76 -19.30 7.81 7.35
C GLN A 76 -19.05 6.94 8.59
N ALA A 77 -18.05 7.27 9.42
CA ALA A 77 -17.69 6.51 10.60
C ALA A 77 -18.76 6.61 11.70
N ARG A 78 -18.93 5.54 12.47
CA ARG A 78 -20.02 5.42 13.46
C ARG A 78 -19.84 6.37 14.63
N SER A 79 -18.59 6.63 15.02
CA SER A 79 -18.25 7.55 16.11
C SER A 79 -18.69 9.00 15.83
N ARG A 80 -18.83 9.37 14.54
CA ARG A 80 -19.01 10.75 14.08
C ARG A 80 -17.89 11.69 14.51
N ARG A 81 -16.74 11.15 14.96
CA ARG A 81 -15.58 11.93 15.31
C ARG A 81 -14.90 12.40 14.01
N PRO A 82 -14.67 13.71 13.84
CA PRO A 82 -14.00 14.21 12.65
C PRO A 82 -12.58 13.66 12.58
N SER A 83 -12.17 13.33 11.37
CA SER A 83 -10.79 13.02 11.02
C SER A 83 -9.94 14.29 10.92
N ILE A 84 -8.63 14.10 11.02
CA ILE A 84 -7.61 15.05 10.58
C ILE A 84 -6.63 14.34 9.64
N ALA A 85 -6.03 15.08 8.72
CA ALA A 85 -4.86 14.59 8.00
C ALA A 85 -3.68 14.49 8.97
N VAL A 86 -3.00 13.34 8.97
CA VAL A 86 -1.84 13.08 9.83
C VAL A 86 -0.65 12.67 8.97
N THR A 87 0.52 13.13 9.40
CA THR A 87 1.81 12.77 8.82
C THR A 87 2.69 12.21 9.93
N ASN A 88 3.09 10.95 9.80
CA ASN A 88 3.89 10.24 10.78
C ASN A 88 5.24 9.81 10.18
N MET A 89 6.19 9.46 11.04
CA MET A 89 7.48 8.90 10.64
C MET A 89 7.58 7.46 11.16
N PHE A 90 7.91 6.53 10.26
CA PHE A 90 8.17 5.14 10.59
C PHE A 90 9.62 4.81 10.29
N ILE A 91 10.40 4.48 11.31
CA ILE A 91 11.78 4.02 11.17
C ILE A 91 11.76 2.50 11.24
N CYS A 92 11.89 1.85 10.10
CA CYS A 92 11.70 0.40 9.99
C CYS A 92 13.05 -0.30 9.82
N ALA A 93 13.44 -1.10 10.82
CA ALA A 93 14.58 -2.00 10.70
C ALA A 93 14.29 -3.14 9.72
N SER A 94 15.34 -3.65 9.08
CA SER A 94 15.26 -4.84 8.24
C SER A 94 14.72 -6.04 9.03
N ARG A 95 13.82 -6.79 8.40
CA ARG A 95 13.23 -7.99 8.99
C ARG A 95 14.16 -9.18 8.79
N LYS A 96 14.39 -9.95 9.84
CA LYS A 96 15.11 -11.22 9.76
C LYS A 96 14.29 -12.23 8.96
N LEU A 97 14.83 -12.64 7.81
CA LEU A 97 14.26 -13.70 6.99
C LEU A 97 14.68 -15.06 7.54
N LEU A 98 13.74 -16.00 7.57
CA LEU A 98 13.98 -17.40 7.89
C LEU A 98 14.54 -18.15 6.68
N THR A 99 15.19 -19.28 6.92
CA THR A 99 15.60 -20.20 5.86
C THR A 99 14.61 -21.36 5.82
N SER A 100 13.99 -21.57 4.66
CA SER A 100 13.06 -22.68 4.45
C SER A 100 13.80 -24.02 4.33
N ARG A 101 13.06 -25.14 4.32
CA ARG A 101 13.62 -26.47 4.07
C ARG A 101 14.30 -26.62 2.69
N LYS A 102 14.01 -25.72 1.75
CA LYS A 102 14.58 -25.69 0.39
C LYS A 102 15.70 -24.65 0.25
N ASP A 103 16.19 -24.11 1.36
CA ASP A 103 17.21 -23.05 1.42
C ASP A 103 16.75 -21.67 0.86
N ASP A 104 15.46 -21.54 0.53
CA ASP A 104 14.87 -20.24 0.20
C ASP A 104 14.81 -19.31 1.43
N ARG A 105 15.00 -18.00 1.23
CA ARG A 105 14.77 -16.99 2.27
C ARG A 105 13.29 -16.61 2.31
N VAL A 106 12.67 -16.69 3.48
CA VAL A 106 11.22 -16.46 3.65
C VAL A 106 10.91 -15.51 4.80
N TYR A 107 9.87 -14.71 4.62
CA TYR A 107 9.29 -13.82 5.61
C TYR A 107 7.92 -14.37 6.08
N PRO A 108 7.74 -14.67 7.38
CA PRO A 108 6.46 -15.12 7.89
C PRO A 108 5.47 -13.95 8.03
N VAL A 109 4.29 -14.09 7.43
CA VAL A 109 3.19 -13.13 7.55
C VAL A 109 2.26 -13.60 8.66
N THR A 110 2.24 -12.86 9.77
CA THR A 110 1.46 -13.21 10.96
C THR A 110 0.24 -12.31 11.17
N VAL A 111 0.23 -11.12 10.56
CA VAL A 111 -0.83 -10.13 10.71
C VAL A 111 -1.09 -9.42 9.39
N LEU A 112 -2.37 -9.16 9.13
CA LEU A 112 -2.83 -8.23 8.10
C LEU A 112 -3.68 -7.17 8.78
N GLU A 113 -3.52 -5.93 8.33
CA GLU A 113 -4.25 -4.76 8.79
C GLU A 113 -4.95 -4.05 7.62
N ARG A 114 -5.91 -3.19 7.94
CA ARG A 114 -6.49 -2.25 6.97
C ARG A 114 -6.98 -0.97 7.63
N HIS A 115 -7.05 0.07 6.82
CA HIS A 115 -7.61 1.38 7.19
C HIS A 115 -8.91 1.63 6.41
N PRO A 116 -10.10 1.33 6.98
CA PRO A 116 -11.36 1.29 6.21
C PRO A 116 -11.76 2.65 5.64
N PHE A 117 -11.44 3.75 6.32
CA PHE A 117 -11.92 5.09 5.96
C PHE A 117 -10.88 5.96 5.27
N THR A 118 -9.67 5.45 4.98
CA THR A 118 -8.62 6.28 4.40
C THR A 118 -7.61 5.49 3.58
N THR A 119 -7.03 6.15 2.59
CA THR A 119 -5.77 5.70 2.00
C THR A 119 -4.62 5.89 2.99
N GLN A 120 -3.62 5.00 2.93
CA GLN A 120 -2.38 5.17 3.68
C GLN A 120 -1.19 5.10 2.72
N THR A 121 -0.37 6.14 2.72
CA THR A 121 0.78 6.27 1.83
C THR A 121 2.08 6.16 2.62
N PHE A 122 2.95 5.20 2.28
CA PHE A 122 4.33 5.12 2.76
C PHE A 122 5.28 5.69 1.71
N ILE A 123 6.06 6.69 2.09
CA ILE A 123 7.01 7.40 1.24
C ILE A 123 8.41 7.18 1.81
N PRO A 124 9.27 6.37 1.16
CA PRO A 124 10.66 6.23 1.59
C PRO A 124 11.37 7.59 1.57
N LEU A 125 12.11 7.91 2.62
CA LEU A 125 12.86 9.16 2.73
C LEU A 125 14.37 8.91 2.64
N SER A 126 14.86 7.96 3.42
CA SER A 126 16.27 7.57 3.50
C SER A 126 16.41 6.16 4.06
N GLY A 127 17.56 5.52 3.87
CA GLY A 127 17.81 4.20 4.42
C GLY A 127 19.25 3.77 4.25
N THR A 128 19.64 2.74 5.01
CA THR A 128 20.89 1.99 4.82
C THR A 128 20.69 0.73 3.98
N THR A 129 19.44 0.43 3.63
CA THR A 129 19.02 -0.51 2.59
C THR A 129 17.94 0.15 1.74
N TYR A 130 17.66 -0.42 0.57
CA TYR A 130 16.83 0.22 -0.46
C TYR A 130 15.64 -0.62 -0.91
N ARG A 131 15.29 -1.68 -0.16
CA ARG A 131 14.22 -2.60 -0.51
C ARG A 131 13.27 -2.84 0.66
N TYR A 132 12.00 -3.03 0.36
CA TYR A 132 10.98 -3.39 1.34
C TYR A 132 9.87 -4.22 0.68
N LEU A 133 9.14 -4.98 1.51
CA LEU A 133 8.02 -5.78 1.09
C LEU A 133 6.72 -5.00 1.17
N VAL A 134 5.89 -5.19 0.16
CA VAL A 134 4.50 -4.75 0.10
C VAL A 134 3.67 -6.01 -0.02
N ILE A 135 2.88 -6.30 1.00
CA ILE A 135 2.09 -7.52 1.07
C ILE A 135 0.63 -7.13 1.19
N VAL A 136 -0.21 -7.64 0.32
CA VAL A 136 -1.63 -7.29 0.23
C VAL A 136 -2.50 -8.53 0.05
N ALA A 137 -3.74 -8.45 0.52
CA ALA A 137 -4.72 -9.50 0.32
C ALA A 137 -6.03 -8.94 -0.25
N PRO A 138 -6.67 -9.64 -1.21
CA PRO A 138 -8.06 -9.36 -1.56
C PRO A 138 -8.98 -9.51 -0.34
N THR A 139 -10.16 -8.91 -0.42
CA THR A 139 -11.20 -9.08 0.59
C THR A 139 -12.13 -10.23 0.22
N LEU A 140 -12.43 -11.09 1.19
CA LEU A 140 -13.45 -12.13 1.05
C LEU A 140 -14.85 -11.53 0.90
N PRO A 141 -15.80 -12.24 0.29
CA PRO A 141 -17.21 -11.86 0.36
C PRO A 141 -17.66 -11.66 1.82
N PRO A 142 -18.53 -10.68 2.11
CA PRO A 142 -19.03 -10.47 3.45
C PRO A 142 -19.71 -11.69 4.05
N SER A 143 -19.57 -11.85 5.36
CA SER A 143 -20.04 -13.00 6.13
C SER A 143 -20.61 -12.57 7.48
N SER A 144 -21.12 -13.53 8.27
CA SER A 144 -21.57 -13.26 9.64
C SER A 144 -20.43 -12.81 10.56
N LYS A 145 -19.17 -13.19 10.26
CA LYS A 145 -17.99 -12.85 11.07
C LYS A 145 -17.64 -11.36 11.00
N ASP A 146 -17.87 -10.73 9.85
CA ASP A 146 -17.53 -9.33 9.59
C ASP A 146 -18.73 -8.38 9.70
N LYS A 147 -19.89 -8.85 10.16
CA LYS A 147 -21.15 -8.06 10.20
C LYS A 147 -21.05 -6.71 10.92
N HIS A 148 -20.07 -6.56 11.81
CA HIS A 148 -19.85 -5.38 12.64
C HIS A 148 -18.83 -4.40 12.04
N LEU A 149 -18.11 -4.82 10.99
CA LEU A 149 -17.09 -4.02 10.33
C LEU A 149 -17.75 -3.02 9.35
N PRO A 150 -17.18 -1.80 9.21
CA PRO A 150 -17.74 -0.74 8.38
C PRO A 150 -17.70 -1.09 6.89
N VAL A 151 -18.66 -0.56 6.14
CA VAL A 151 -18.71 -0.62 4.67
C VAL A 151 -18.83 0.82 4.15
N PRO A 152 -17.73 1.58 4.15
CA PRO A 152 -17.77 2.91 3.57
C PRO A 152 -18.02 2.82 2.07
N THR A 153 -18.49 3.91 1.50
CA THR A 153 -18.71 4.08 0.06
C THR A 153 -17.92 5.30 -0.43
N ILE A 154 -17.41 5.24 -1.66
CA ILE A 154 -16.82 6.41 -2.29
C ILE A 154 -17.99 7.27 -2.81
N PRO A 155 -18.11 8.55 -2.41
CA PRO A 155 -19.10 9.43 -2.99
C PRO A 155 -18.89 9.55 -4.51
N THR A 156 -19.96 9.45 -5.28
CA THR A 156 -19.93 9.56 -6.76
C THR A 156 -19.37 10.89 -7.27
N THR A 157 -19.29 11.89 -6.39
CA THR A 157 -18.78 13.24 -6.65
C THR A 157 -17.30 13.42 -6.33
N ASN A 158 -16.55 12.40 -5.90
CA ASN A 158 -15.13 12.55 -5.61
C ASN A 158 -14.29 12.30 -6.89
N PRO A 159 -13.83 13.36 -7.59
CA PRO A 159 -13.06 13.20 -8.83
C PRO A 159 -11.66 12.61 -8.59
N HIS A 160 -11.20 12.57 -7.34
CA HIS A 160 -9.90 12.02 -6.97
C HIS A 160 -9.97 10.55 -6.61
N ALA A 161 -11.14 10.02 -6.25
CA ALA A 161 -11.32 8.59 -6.17
C ALA A 161 -11.32 8.02 -7.60
N ARG A 162 -10.13 7.72 -8.13
CA ARG A 162 -9.98 6.84 -9.30
C ARG A 162 -10.87 5.61 -9.07
N ASN A 163 -11.31 4.94 -10.14
CA ASN A 163 -12.24 3.79 -10.19
C ASN A 163 -11.97 2.59 -9.23
N HIS A 164 -11.13 2.72 -8.21
CA HIS A 164 -11.00 1.84 -7.06
C HIS A 164 -12.34 1.65 -6.36
N LYS A 165 -13.00 0.56 -6.71
CA LYS A 165 -14.09 0.00 -5.92
C LYS A 165 -13.53 -0.35 -4.53
N LEU A 166 -14.16 0.16 -3.47
CA LEU A 166 -13.79 -0.22 -2.11
C LEU A 166 -13.97 -1.74 -1.91
N PRO A 167 -13.07 -2.39 -1.16
CA PRO A 167 -13.05 -3.84 -1.03
C PRO A 167 -14.20 -4.40 -0.16
N GLY A 168 -14.93 -3.53 0.55
CA GLY A 168 -16.04 -3.89 1.42
C GLY A 168 -15.58 -4.37 2.81
N ARG A 169 -16.50 -4.92 3.60
CA ARG A 169 -16.24 -5.27 5.01
C ARG A 169 -15.58 -6.62 5.26
N GLY A 170 -15.48 -7.50 4.25
CA GLY A 170 -15.00 -8.86 4.45
C GLY A 170 -13.58 -8.94 5.04
N LEU A 171 -13.28 -10.09 5.64
CA LEU A 171 -11.94 -10.43 6.15
C LEU A 171 -10.93 -10.65 5.01
N PRO A 172 -9.61 -10.61 5.27
CA PRO A 172 -8.62 -10.84 4.23
C PRO A 172 -8.70 -12.27 3.68
N ASP A 173 -8.54 -12.39 2.37
CA ASP A 173 -8.37 -13.67 1.69
C ASP A 173 -6.88 -14.04 1.64
N SER A 174 -6.41 -14.67 2.72
CA SER A 174 -5.01 -15.09 2.87
C SER A 174 -4.55 -16.06 1.76
N THR A 175 -5.48 -16.82 1.18
CA THR A 175 -5.18 -17.78 0.09
C THR A 175 -4.83 -17.12 -1.23
N ARG A 176 -5.18 -15.83 -1.40
CA ARG A 176 -4.91 -15.02 -2.58
C ARG A 176 -4.00 -13.81 -2.28
N LEU A 177 -3.20 -13.93 -1.22
CA LEU A 177 -2.21 -12.92 -0.86
C LEU A 177 -1.22 -12.72 -2.02
N LYS A 178 -0.84 -11.46 -2.23
CA LYS A 178 0.23 -11.06 -3.13
C LYS A 178 1.33 -10.37 -2.35
N ALA A 179 2.57 -10.59 -2.77
CA ALA A 179 3.73 -9.95 -2.22
C ALA A 179 4.54 -9.28 -3.33
N PHE A 180 5.07 -8.11 -3.03
CA PHE A 180 5.89 -7.35 -3.95
C PHE A 180 7.17 -6.87 -3.27
N ILE A 181 8.27 -6.80 -4.02
CA ILE A 181 9.51 -6.14 -3.61
C ILE A 181 9.50 -4.74 -4.23
N ALA A 182 9.43 -3.73 -3.37
CA ALA A 182 9.53 -2.32 -3.74
C ALA A 182 10.96 -1.79 -3.50
N THR A 183 11.32 -0.70 -4.17
CA THR A 183 12.55 0.05 -3.89
C THR A 183 12.26 1.39 -3.21
N THR A 184 13.28 2.05 -2.66
CA THR A 184 13.14 3.39 -2.06
C THR A 184 12.79 4.50 -3.05
N ASP A 185 12.79 4.22 -4.36
CA ASP A 185 12.32 5.14 -5.40
C ASP A 185 10.81 5.03 -5.64
N GLN A 186 10.16 4.09 -4.97
CA GLN A 186 8.73 3.80 -5.08
C GLN A 186 8.10 4.09 -3.72
N ALA A 187 7.11 4.99 -3.69
CA ALA A 187 6.16 5.10 -2.60
C ALA A 187 4.92 4.25 -2.88
N VAL A 188 4.25 3.78 -1.84
CA VAL A 188 3.05 2.93 -1.97
C VAL A 188 1.89 3.58 -1.24
N THR A 189 0.76 3.68 -1.94
CA THR A 189 -0.50 4.08 -1.34
C THR A 189 -1.45 2.89 -1.34
N TYR A 190 -1.79 2.39 -0.17
CA TYR A 190 -2.88 1.43 -0.01
C TYR A 190 -4.22 2.15 -0.20
N GLY A 191 -5.11 1.57 -1.00
CA GLY A 191 -6.48 2.02 -1.12
C GLY A 191 -7.24 1.89 0.20
N ALA A 192 -8.26 2.72 0.41
CA ALA A 192 -9.09 2.64 1.61
C ALA A 192 -9.72 1.24 1.75
N GLY A 193 -9.51 0.64 2.91
CA GLY A 193 -9.97 -0.71 3.26
C GLY A 193 -9.17 -1.86 2.66
N THR A 194 -8.11 -1.60 1.88
CA THR A 194 -7.21 -2.66 1.38
C THR A 194 -6.54 -3.36 2.56
N TRP A 195 -6.55 -4.69 2.57
CA TRP A 195 -5.78 -5.47 3.53
C TRP A 195 -4.31 -5.52 3.11
N HIS A 196 -3.41 -5.17 4.02
CA HIS A 196 -1.97 -5.22 3.84
C HIS A 196 -1.26 -5.70 5.09
N ALA A 197 -0.03 -6.18 4.97
CA ALA A 197 0.81 -6.43 6.15
C ALA A 197 1.43 -5.11 6.66
N PRO A 198 1.80 -5.02 7.95
CA PRO A 198 2.66 -3.95 8.44
C PRO A 198 3.98 -3.88 7.66
N MET A 199 4.56 -2.69 7.57
CA MET A 199 5.77 -2.44 6.78
C MET A 199 6.94 -3.37 7.17
N ALA A 200 7.56 -3.97 6.15
CA ALA A 200 8.65 -4.94 6.32
C ALA A 200 9.84 -4.58 5.41
N VAL A 201 10.90 -4.04 5.99
CA VAL A 201 12.12 -3.67 5.26
C VAL A 201 12.97 -4.91 5.00
N LEU A 202 13.58 -4.98 3.81
CA LEU A 202 14.51 -6.03 3.40
C LEU A 202 15.94 -5.50 3.40
N GLY A 203 16.87 -6.27 3.93
CA GLY A 203 18.29 -5.89 3.99
C GLY A 203 19.06 -6.77 4.96
N GLU A 204 20.34 -6.46 5.12
CA GLU A 204 21.16 -7.06 6.17
C GLU A 204 20.67 -6.65 7.55
N GLU A 205 20.92 -7.48 8.56
CA GLU A 205 20.57 -7.19 9.95
C GLU A 205 21.22 -5.87 10.40
N GLY A 206 20.45 -5.01 11.09
CA GLY A 206 20.91 -3.68 11.50
C GLY A 206 20.72 -2.57 10.45
N THR A 207 20.27 -2.90 9.23
CA THR A 207 19.87 -1.88 8.24
C THR A 207 18.43 -1.39 8.45
N LYS A 208 18.08 -0.26 7.84
CA LYS A 208 16.75 0.36 8.00
C LYS A 208 16.32 1.20 6.80
N VAL A 209 15.02 1.48 6.72
CA VAL A 209 14.43 2.53 5.86
C VAL A 209 13.52 3.41 6.73
N ASP A 210 13.61 4.71 6.53
CA ASP A 210 12.77 5.72 7.14
C ASP A 210 11.64 6.09 6.16
N PHE A 211 10.41 6.09 6.63
CA PHE A 211 9.23 6.41 5.84
C PHE A 211 8.47 7.58 6.43
N VAL A 212 8.09 8.53 5.58
CA VAL A 212 6.99 9.43 5.88
C VAL A 212 5.69 8.70 5.54
N VAL A 213 4.73 8.72 6.47
CA VAL A 213 3.44 8.08 6.31
C VAL A 213 2.34 9.11 6.36
N VAL A 214 1.49 9.15 5.33
CA VAL A 214 0.37 10.10 5.21
C VAL A 214 -0.94 9.32 5.20
N GLN A 215 -1.89 9.73 6.04
CA GLN A 215 -3.24 9.19 6.10
C GLN A 215 -4.19 10.18 6.78
N PHE A 216 -5.48 9.84 6.87
CA PHE A 216 -6.41 10.48 7.80
C PHE A 216 -6.61 9.61 9.04
N ALA A 217 -6.82 10.23 10.20
CA ALA A 217 -7.14 9.51 11.44
C ALA A 217 -8.13 10.32 12.27
N ASN A 218 -9.00 9.64 13.01
CA ASN A 218 -9.90 10.27 13.97
C ASN A 218 -9.61 9.86 15.42
N GLY A 219 -8.65 8.95 15.67
CA GLY A 219 -8.24 8.51 17.00
C GLY A 219 -9.19 7.48 17.62
N VAL A 220 -10.04 6.82 16.82
CA VAL A 220 -10.91 5.72 17.24
C VAL A 220 -10.34 4.43 16.69
N GLY A 221 -9.77 3.58 17.55
CA GLY A 221 -8.98 2.41 17.17
C GLY A 221 -9.54 1.60 15.99
N VAL A 222 -10.74 1.02 16.11
CA VAL A 222 -11.34 0.16 15.06
C VAL A 222 -11.76 0.90 13.77
N GLU A 223 -11.88 2.23 13.83
CA GLU A 223 -12.16 3.07 12.67
C GLU A 223 -10.85 3.44 11.97
N ASP A 224 -9.80 3.70 12.74
CA ASP A 224 -8.46 4.01 12.21
C ASP A 224 -7.78 2.75 11.65
N CYS A 225 -7.80 1.62 12.35
CA CYS A 225 -7.11 0.39 11.96
C CYS A 225 -7.87 -0.86 12.41
N GLN A 226 -7.90 -1.87 11.54
CA GLN A 226 -8.44 -3.20 11.83
C GLN A 226 -7.37 -4.24 11.56
N GLU A 227 -7.13 -5.13 12.52
CA GLU A 227 -6.08 -6.14 12.44
C GLU A 227 -6.68 -7.56 12.47
N VAL A 228 -6.08 -8.47 11.72
CA VAL A 228 -6.37 -9.90 11.73
C VAL A 228 -5.06 -10.65 11.87
N PHE A 229 -4.92 -11.38 12.97
CA PHE A 229 -3.81 -12.30 13.20
C PHE A 229 -4.10 -13.63 12.51
N LEU A 230 -3.13 -14.14 11.75
CA LEU A 230 -3.26 -15.37 10.94
C LEU A 230 -2.95 -16.65 11.75
N GLU A 231 -2.98 -16.58 13.08
CA GLU A 231 -2.68 -17.72 13.96
C GLU A 231 -3.66 -18.88 13.74
N GLY A 232 -3.14 -20.11 13.64
CA GLY A 232 -3.95 -21.32 13.53
C GLY A 232 -4.55 -21.62 12.15
N GLU A 233 -4.43 -20.72 11.16
CA GLU A 233 -4.91 -20.96 9.78
C GLU A 233 -3.83 -21.55 8.84
N GLY A 234 -2.71 -22.06 9.36
CA GLY A 234 -1.53 -22.50 8.59
C GLY A 234 -0.54 -21.36 8.31
N GLU A 235 0.74 -21.68 8.12
CA GLU A 235 1.80 -20.67 8.01
C GLU A 235 1.79 -19.99 6.63
N VAL A 236 1.64 -18.67 6.58
CA VAL A 236 1.79 -17.90 5.34
C VAL A 236 3.20 -17.34 5.28
N LEU A 237 3.95 -17.74 4.26
CA LEU A 237 5.34 -17.36 4.04
C LEU A 237 5.45 -16.60 2.72
N VAL A 238 6.22 -15.51 2.73
CA VAL A 238 6.61 -14.78 1.53
C VAL A 238 8.06 -15.11 1.22
N ARG A 239 8.31 -15.70 0.05
CA ARG A 239 9.67 -15.96 -0.45
C ARG A 239 10.19 -14.72 -1.19
N VAL A 240 11.43 -14.34 -0.91
CA VAL A 240 12.07 -13.09 -1.36
C VAL A 240 13.39 -13.32 -2.09
#